data_AF-A0A7X8YNC6-F1
#
_entry.id   AF-A0A7X8YNC6-F1
#
_cell.length_a   1.000
_cell.length_b   1.000
_cell.length_c   1.000
_cell.angle_alpha   90.00
_cell.angle_beta   90.00
_cell.angle_gamma   90.00
#
_symmetry.space_group_name_H-M   'P 1'
#
loop_
_entity.id
_entity.type
_entity.pdbx_description
1 polymer ?
#
loop_
_entity_poly.entity_id
_entity_poly.type
_entity_poly.pdbx_seq_one_letter_code
_entity_poly.pdbx_strand_id
1 'polypeptide(L)' 'MLSNQADKQISRAKGVILPQCCLCEQVPPRGIMGGYLINSNFLCESCENSILKLEIGSMEYDIYVERIKKIIK' A
#
# COMPACT_ATOMS: atom_id res chain seq x y z
N MET A 1 7.48 26.47 -43.82
CA MET A 1 8.79 26.44 -43.13
C MET A 1 8.62 27.14 -41.80
N LEU A 2 9.06 26.47 -40.72
CA LEU A 2 9.24 26.97 -39.34
C LEU A 2 7.94 26.99 -38.50
N SER A 3 7.62 25.92 -37.75
CA SER A 3 8.20 25.48 -36.47
C SER A 3 7.87 26.44 -35.32
N ASN A 4 7.07 26.00 -34.35
CA ASN A 4 7.50 26.03 -32.95
C ASN A 4 6.60 25.18 -32.04
N GLN A 5 7.24 24.13 -31.53
CA GLN A 5 6.80 23.24 -30.48
C GLN A 5 6.80 23.97 -29.15
N ALA A 6 5.80 23.71 -28.32
CA ALA A 6 5.98 23.54 -26.87
C ALA A 6 4.73 22.89 -26.27
N ASP A 7 4.37 21.70 -26.75
CA ASP A 7 3.59 20.77 -25.94
C ASP A 7 4.47 20.35 -24.77
N LYS A 8 4.46 21.16 -23.71
CA LYS A 8 5.04 20.83 -22.40
C LYS A 8 4.33 19.57 -21.93
N GLN A 9 4.97 18.41 -22.14
CA GLN A 9 4.66 17.19 -21.42
C GLN A 9 4.87 17.45 -19.92
N ILE A 10 3.82 17.88 -19.25
CA ILE A 10 3.72 17.83 -17.79
C ILE A 10 3.72 16.34 -17.47
N SER A 11 4.86 15.82 -16.99
CA SER A 11 4.92 14.50 -16.38
C SER A 11 3.92 14.50 -15.23
N ARG A 12 2.73 13.94 -15.46
CA ARG A 12 1.72 13.71 -14.44
C ARG A 12 2.28 12.66 -13.48
N ALA A 13 3.14 13.08 -12.56
CA ALA A 13 3.34 12.35 -11.33
C ALA A 13 1.95 12.24 -10.70
N LYS A 14 1.29 11.10 -10.91
CA LYS A 14 -0.03 10.84 -10.34
C LYS A 14 0.18 10.91 -8.84
N GLY A 15 -0.23 12.01 -8.21
CA GLY A 15 -0.19 12.14 -6.76
C GLY A 15 -0.94 10.96 -6.18
N VAL A 16 -0.28 10.20 -5.31
CA VAL A 16 -0.93 9.10 -4.58
C VAL A 16 -1.83 9.76 -3.53
N ILE A 17 -3.08 10.02 -3.90
CA ILE A 17 -4.08 10.66 -3.02
C ILE A 17 -4.58 9.66 -1.97
N LEU A 18 -4.61 8.38 -2.31
CA LEU A 18 -5.14 7.31 -1.47
C LEU A 18 -4.02 6.43 -0.94
N PRO A 19 -4.06 6.05 0.35
CA PRO A 19 -3.03 5.22 0.94
C PRO A 19 -3.07 3.80 0.38
N GLN A 20 -1.89 3.26 0.07
CA GLN A 20 -1.72 1.89 -0.36
C GLN A 20 -1.37 1.01 0.83
N CYS A 21 -1.95 -0.17 0.88
CA CYS A 21 -1.63 -1.13 1.92
C CYS A 21 -0.18 -1.63 1.79
N CYS A 22 0.56 -1.67 2.89
CA CYS A 22 1.92 -2.19 2.95
C CYS A 22 2.05 -3.71 2.72
N LEU A 23 0.94 -4.47 2.74
CA LEU A 23 0.94 -5.92 2.56
C LEU A 23 0.42 -6.36 1.19
N CYS A 24 -0.71 -5.81 0.75
CA CYS A 24 -1.29 -6.16 -0.55
C CYS A 24 -0.96 -5.14 -1.65
N GLU A 25 -0.31 -4.03 -1.32
CA GLU A 25 0.04 -2.92 -2.24
C GLU A 25 -1.16 -2.31 -2.97
N GLN A 26 -2.37 -2.69 -2.55
CA GLN A 26 -3.63 -2.20 -3.12
C GLN A 26 -4.19 -1.06 -2.27
N VAL A 27 -4.90 -0.16 -2.95
CA VAL A 27 -5.72 0.85 -2.30
C VAL A 27 -7.00 0.18 -1.79
N PRO A 28 -7.35 0.32 -0.50
CA PRO A 28 -8.58 -0.27 0.02
C PRO A 28 -9.80 0.28 -0.73
N PRO A 29 -10.85 -0.52 -0.96
CA PRO A 29 -12.07 -0.07 -1.61
C PRO A 29 -12.77 1.05 -0.82
N ARG A 30 -12.57 1.11 0.50
CA ARG A 30 -13.05 2.18 1.39
C ARG A 30 -12.06 3.35 1.55
N GLY A 31 -10.97 3.38 0.79
CA GLY A 31 -9.92 4.40 0.91
C GLY A 31 -9.29 4.44 2.30
N ILE A 32 -9.06 5.64 2.83
CA ILE A 32 -8.46 5.85 4.17
C ILE A 32 -9.31 5.22 5.28
N MET A 33 -10.64 5.17 5.13
CA MET A 33 -11.53 4.54 6.13
C MET A 33 -11.44 3.01 6.14
N GLY A 34 -10.79 2.39 5.15
CA GLY A 34 -10.70 0.94 5.01
C GLY A 34 -9.45 0.30 5.61
N GLY A 35 -8.74 1.01 6.50
CA GLY A 35 -7.51 0.53 7.06
C GLY A 35 -6.95 1.41 8.16
N TYR A 36 -5.77 1.03 8.63
CA TYR A 36 -5.10 1.59 9.80
C TYR A 36 -3.74 2.15 9.41
N LEU A 37 -3.39 3.29 9.99
CA LEU A 37 -2.05 3.85 9.86
C LEU A 37 -1.18 3.36 11.03
N ILE A 38 -0.14 2.57 10.73
CA ILE A 38 0.80 2.00 11.71
C ILE A 38 2.21 2.41 11.28
N ASN A 39 2.95 3.14 12.10
CA ASN A 39 4.31 3.62 11.79
C ASN A 39 4.43 4.24 10.39
N SER A 40 3.51 5.16 10.04
CA SER A 40 3.45 5.80 8.71
C SER A 40 3.20 4.87 7.53
N ASN A 41 2.94 3.58 7.79
CA ASN A 41 2.52 2.60 6.79
C ASN A 41 1.02 2.37 6.92
N PHE A 42 0.33 2.15 5.81
CA PHE A 42 -1.10 1.89 5.82
C PHE A 42 -1.37 0.40 5.72
N LEU A 43 -2.28 -0.13 6.53
CA LEU A 43 -2.68 -1.54 6.56
C LEU A 43 -4.16 -1.67 6.25
N CYS A 44 -4.52 -2.50 5.27
CA CYS A 44 -5.91 -2.73 4.89
C CYS A 44 -6.64 -3.63 5.89
N GLU A 45 -7.95 -3.44 6.09
CA GLU A 45 -8.76 -4.29 7.00
C GLU A 45 -8.88 -5.75 6.53
N SER A 46 -8.82 -6.00 5.22
CA SER A 46 -8.75 -7.38 4.70
C SER A 46 -7.45 -8.06 5.13
N CYS A 47 -6.36 -7.30 5.15
CA CYS A 47 -5.02 -7.75 5.49
C CYS A 47 -4.91 -8.00 6.98
N GLU A 48 -5.47 -7.10 7.79
CA GLU A 48 -5.65 -7.29 9.24
C GLU A 48 -6.44 -8.57 9.52
N ASN A 49 -7.59 -8.77 8.87
CA ASN A 49 -8.39 -9.98 9.04
C ASN A 49 -7.62 -11.25 8.67
N SER A 50 -6.77 -11.20 7.64
CA SER A 50 -5.89 -12.33 7.31
C SER A 50 -4.88 -12.59 8.44
N ILE A 51 -4.26 -11.55 8.99
CA ILE A 51 -3.34 -11.65 10.14
C ILE A 51 -4.03 -12.25 11.36
N LEU A 52 -5.26 -11.84 11.66
CA LEU A 52 -6.02 -12.34 12.80
C LEU A 52 -6.47 -13.80 12.63
N LYS A 53 -6.61 -14.28 11.40
CA LYS A 53 -7.03 -15.66 11.08
C LYS A 53 -5.87 -16.60 10.80
N LEU A 54 -4.63 -16.10 10.83
CA LEU A 54 -3.46 -16.89 10.51
C LEU A 54 -3.15 -17.91 11.61
N GLU A 55 -2.92 -19.15 11.19
CA GLU A 55 -2.48 -20.21 12.09
C GLU A 55 -0.97 -20.12 12.36
N ILE A 56 -0.60 -20.22 13.63
CA ILE A 56 0.78 -20.18 14.09
C ILE A 56 1.50 -21.44 13.57
N GLY A 57 2.62 -21.24 12.86
CA GLY A 57 3.39 -22.33 12.25
C GLY A 57 3.04 -22.63 10.80
N SER A 58 2.10 -21.89 10.22
CA SER A 58 1.90 -21.87 8.76
C SER A 58 3.00 -21.08 8.07
N MET A 59 3.35 -21.45 6.83
CA MET A 59 4.31 -20.69 6.00
C MET A 59 3.86 -19.23 5.81
N GLU A 60 2.55 -19.01 5.75
CA GLU A 60 1.97 -17.68 5.61
C GLU A 60 2.26 -16.83 6.85
N TYR A 61 2.15 -17.39 8.05
CA TYR A 61 2.45 -16.69 9.30
C TYR A 61 3.88 -16.13 9.30
N ASP A 62 4.86 -16.94 8.91
CA ASP A 62 6.26 -16.51 8.84
C ASP A 62 6.45 -15.36 7.84
N ILE A 63 5.81 -15.43 6.67
CA ILE A 63 5.85 -14.36 5.67
C ILE A 63 5.26 -13.05 6.21
N TYR A 64 4.10 -13.11 6.87
CA TYR A 64 3.47 -11.92 7.45
C TYR A 64 4.32 -11.34 8.59
N VAL A 65 4.91 -12.18 9.45
CA VAL A 65 5.81 -11.74 10.53
C VAL A 65 7.04 -11.03 9.96
N GLU A 66 7.66 -11.56 8.90
CA GLU A 66 8.80 -10.89 8.26
C GLU A 66 8.43 -9.54 7.66
N ARG A 67 7.26 -9.43 7.02
CA ARG A 67 6.77 -8.16 6.47
C ARG A 67 6.46 -7.15 7.57
N ILE A 68 5.79 -7.56 8.64
CA ILE A 68 5.45 -6.68 9.78
C ILE A 68 6.71 -6.21 10.49
N LYS A 69 7.72 -7.08 10.67
CA LYS A 69 9.03 -6.69 11.23
C LYS A 69 9.69 -5.56 10.45
N LYS A 70 9.53 -5.50 9.12
CA LYS A 70 10.07 -4.41 8.29
C LYS A 70 9.33 -3.08 8.46
N ILE A 71 8.06 -3.12 8.87
CA ILE A 71 7.21 -1.93 9.12
C ILE A 71 7.47 -1.34 10.51
N ILE A 72 7.78 -2.18 11.49
CA ILE A 72 8.00 -1.76 12.88
C ILE A 72 9.45 -1.27 13.14
N LYS A 73 10.38 -1.57 12.22
CA LYS A 73 11.81 -1.28 12.38
C LYS A 73 12.17 0.20 12.29
#